data_AF-A0A934V2Y7-F1
#
_entry.id   AF-A0A934V2Y7-F1
#
_cell.length_a   1.000
_cell.length_b   1.000
_cell.length_c   1.000
_cell.angle_alpha   90.00
_cell.angle_beta   90.00
_cell.angle_gamma   90.00
#
_symmetry.space_group_name_H-M   'P 1'
#
loop_
_entity.id
_entity.type
_entity.pdbx_description
1 polymer ?
#
loop_
_entity_poly.entity_id
_entity_poly.type
_entity_poly.pdbx_seq_one_letter_code
_entity_poly.pdbx_strand_id
1 'polypeptide(L)'
;MAQSGYRPSRVSTVLAIVFAGLLGLAALVSTVAGLALFGEAARPVPLLLAVLAHAACAGCALAGCVLLIRRSAAGVAAVTIGAVVALLIVLLDLVLGSATGEANPTGYSSTYHGALVLFGVLALVQARRRDTKQQVGLLP
;
A
#
# COMPACT_ATOMS: atom_id res chain seq x y z
N MET A 1 20.01 -9.52 38.71
CA MET A 1 18.67 -9.32 38.12
C MET A 1 18.74 -9.72 36.66
N ALA A 2 18.20 -10.89 36.30
CA ALA A 2 18.20 -11.34 34.92
C ALA A 2 17.25 -10.44 34.12
N GLN A 3 17.79 -9.58 33.25
CA GLN A 3 16.99 -8.84 32.28
C GLN A 3 16.28 -9.87 31.42
N SER A 4 14.95 -9.92 31.50
CA SER A 4 14.14 -10.70 30.55
C SER A 4 14.42 -10.14 29.16
N GLY A 5 15.29 -10.81 28.39
CA GLY A 5 15.65 -10.40 27.05
C GLY A 5 14.39 -10.23 26.21
N TYR A 6 14.25 -9.07 25.57
CA TYR A 6 13.13 -8.80 24.67
C TYR A 6 13.09 -9.87 23.58
N ARG A 7 11.97 -10.60 23.48
CA ARG A 7 11.79 -11.66 22.49
C ARG A 7 10.82 -11.15 21.41
N PRO A 8 11.30 -10.80 20.21
CA PRO A 8 10.46 -10.18 19.19
C PRO A 8 9.36 -11.13 18.72
N SER A 9 8.12 -10.65 18.69
CA SER A 9 6.98 -11.43 18.23
C SER A 9 6.96 -11.58 16.71
N ARG A 10 6.76 -12.80 16.20
CA ARG A 10 6.61 -13.07 14.76
C ARG A 10 5.28 -12.59 14.20
N VAL A 11 4.27 -12.39 15.06
CA VAL A 11 2.91 -12.04 14.64
C VAL A 11 2.88 -10.69 13.92
N SER A 12 3.60 -9.69 14.43
CA SER A 12 3.62 -8.36 13.81
C SER A 12 4.19 -8.38 12.39
N THR A 13 5.25 -9.14 12.16
CA THR A 13 5.87 -9.28 10.84
C THR A 13 4.98 -10.06 9.87
N VAL A 14 4.33 -11.13 10.33
CA VAL A 14 3.35 -11.86 9.51
C VAL A 14 2.18 -10.96 9.13
N LEU A 15 1.66 -10.16 10.06
CA LEU A 15 0.62 -9.18 9.77
C LEU A 15 1.10 -8.11 8.79
N ALA A 16 2.35 -7.62 8.91
CA ALA A 16 2.92 -6.69 7.94
C ALA A 16 2.97 -7.28 6.52
N ILE A 17 3.39 -8.55 6.40
CA ILE A 17 3.41 -9.29 5.13
C ILE A 17 1.99 -9.42 4.57
N VAL A 18 1.03 -9.84 5.38
CA VAL A 18 -0.37 -10.03 4.96
C VAL A 18 -0.98 -8.71 4.50
N PHE A 19 -0.88 -7.63 5.28
CA PHE A 19 -1.46 -6.35 4.90
C PHE A 19 -0.76 -5.72 3.70
N ALA A 20 0.57 -5.85 3.58
CA ALA A 20 1.29 -5.40 2.38
C ALA A 20 0.87 -6.20 1.15
N GLY A 21 0.68 -7.52 1.29
CA GLY A 21 0.19 -8.39 0.22
C GLY A 21 -1.23 -8.02 -0.21
N LEU A 22 -2.15 -7.83 0.74
CA LEU A 22 -3.53 -7.41 0.47
C LEU A 22 -3.59 -6.03 -0.19
N LEU A 23 -2.82 -5.08 0.31
CA LEU A 23 -2.69 -3.75 -0.31
C LEU A 23 -2.20 -3.86 -1.75
N GLY A 24 -1.13 -4.63 -1.97
CA GLY A 24 -0.54 -4.82 -3.29
C GLY A 24 -1.48 -5.50 -4.28
N LEU A 25 -2.21 -6.53 -3.85
CA LEU A 25 -3.22 -7.21 -4.66
C LEU A 25 -4.39 -6.29 -4.99
N ALA A 26 -4.91 -5.54 -4.01
CA ALA A 26 -5.97 -4.57 -4.24
C ALA A 26 -5.53 -3.52 -5.27
N ALA A 27 -4.32 -2.96 -5.12
CA ALA A 27 -3.75 -1.99 -6.05
C ALA A 27 -3.56 -2.58 -7.46
N LEU A 28 -3.14 -3.85 -7.57
CA LEU A 28 -2.96 -4.54 -8.84
C LEU A 28 -4.29 -4.74 -9.58
N VAL A 29 -5.33 -5.19 -8.88
CA VAL A 29 -6.67 -5.37 -9.46
C VAL A 29 -7.18 -4.04 -10.05
N SER A 30 -7.00 -2.93 -9.33
CA SER A 30 -7.39 -1.60 -9.84
C SER A 30 -6.54 -1.11 -11.00
N THR A 31 -5.25 -1.48 -11.04
CA THR A 31 -4.40 -1.19 -12.19
C THR A 31 -4.96 -1.87 -13.44
N VAL A 32 -5.29 -3.16 -13.34
CA VAL A 32 -5.86 -3.94 -14.45
C VAL A 32 -7.23 -3.39 -14.87
N ALA A 33 -8.09 -3.07 -13.90
CA ALA A 33 -9.40 -2.48 -14.17
C ALA A 33 -9.29 -1.11 -14.88
N GLY A 34 -8.40 -0.24 -14.42
CA GLY A 34 -8.20 1.07 -15.03
C GLY A 34 -7.59 0.99 -16.44
N LEU A 35 -6.70 0.02 -16.69
CA LEU A 35 -6.17 -0.25 -18.04
C LEU A 35 -7.27 -0.72 -19.00
N ALA A 36 -8.21 -1.55 -18.54
CA ALA A 36 -9.34 -2.01 -19.35
C ALA A 36 -10.25 -0.84 -19.78
N LEU A 37 -10.43 0.16 -18.90
CA LEU A 37 -11.24 1.35 -19.15
C LEU A 37 -10.53 2.41 -20.00
N PHE A 38 -9.22 2.27 -20.27
CA PHE A 38 -8.42 3.30 -20.90
C PHE A 38 -8.88 3.67 -22.32
N GLY A 39 -9.38 2.69 -23.08
CA GLY A 39 -9.85 2.90 -24.45
C GLY A 39 -11.21 3.62 -24.54
N GLU A 40 -11.97 3.65 -23.45
CA GLU A 40 -13.33 4.23 -23.40
C GLU A 40 -13.39 5.51 -22.55
N ALA A 41 -12.26 5.93 -21.98
CA ALA A 41 -12.21 7.03 -21.04
C ALA A 41 -12.36 8.40 -21.73
N ALA A 42 -13.38 9.16 -21.32
CA ALA A 42 -13.57 10.54 -21.77
C ALA A 42 -12.39 11.46 -21.36
N ARG A 43 -11.65 11.11 -20.30
CA ARG A 43 -10.45 11.83 -19.84
C ARG A 43 -9.30 10.83 -19.61
N PRO A 44 -8.48 10.53 -20.64
CA PRO A 44 -7.47 9.49 -20.55
C PRO A 44 -6.29 9.88 -19.64
N VAL A 45 -5.94 11.16 -19.55
CA VAL A 45 -4.80 11.64 -18.74
C VAL A 45 -4.96 11.37 -17.23
N PRO A 46 -6.04 11.81 -16.55
CA PRO A 46 -6.21 11.53 -15.12
C PRO A 46 -6.35 10.03 -14.83
N LEU A 47 -6.99 9.27 -15.72
CA LEU A 47 -7.07 7.82 -15.60
C LEU A 47 -5.68 7.18 -15.70
N LEU A 48 -4.83 7.61 -16.64
CA LEU A 48 -3.46 7.11 -16.77
C LEU A 48 -2.65 7.35 -15.50
N LEU A 49 -2.72 8.56 -14.94
CA LEU A 49 -2.03 8.92 -13.71
C LEU A 49 -2.50 8.08 -12.53
N ALA A 50 -3.81 7.86 -12.41
CA ALA A 50 -4.38 6.98 -11.39
C ALA A 50 -3.88 5.54 -11.56
N VAL A 51 -3.90 4.99 -12.78
CA VAL A 51 -3.39 3.64 -13.10
C VAL A 51 -1.91 3.51 -12.74
N LEU A 52 -1.08 4.50 -13.09
CA LEU A 52 0.35 4.50 -12.75
C LEU A 52 0.58 4.54 -11.23
N ALA A 53 -0.20 5.34 -10.50
CA ALA A 53 -0.12 5.40 -9.05
C ALA A 53 -0.50 4.06 -8.40
N HIS A 54 -1.56 3.41 -8.87
CA HIS A 54 -1.95 2.07 -8.43
C HIS A 54 -0.88 1.03 -8.76
N ALA A 55 -0.28 1.09 -9.96
CA ALA A 55 0.80 0.19 -10.36
C ALA A 55 2.04 0.35 -9.46
N ALA A 56 2.42 1.61 -9.15
CA ALA A 56 3.52 1.90 -8.24
C ALA A 56 3.22 1.40 -6.82
N CYS A 57 1.99 1.61 -6.32
CA CYS A 57 1.55 1.07 -5.04
C CYS A 57 1.64 -0.46 -5.01
N ALA A 58 1.11 -1.13 -6.04
CA ALA A 58 1.15 -2.58 -6.18
C ALA A 58 2.59 -3.10 -6.18
N GLY A 59 3.45 -2.51 -7.01
CA GLY A 59 4.86 -2.87 -7.12
C GLY A 59 5.59 -2.74 -5.78
N CYS A 60 5.48 -1.59 -5.12
CA CYS A 60 6.14 -1.35 -3.83
C CYS A 60 5.59 -2.26 -2.71
N ALA A 61 4.27 -2.46 -2.65
CA ALA A 61 3.65 -3.27 -1.61
C ALA A 61 3.94 -4.78 -1.79
N LEU A 62 3.88 -5.31 -3.02
CA LEU A 62 4.21 -6.70 -3.32
C LEU A 62 5.72 -6.96 -3.18
N ALA A 63 6.58 -6.07 -3.69
CA ALA A 63 8.01 -6.18 -3.49
C ALA A 63 8.37 -6.11 -2.00
N GLY A 64 7.73 -5.19 -1.26
CA GLY A 64 7.87 -5.08 0.20
C GLY A 64 7.45 -6.36 0.93
N CYS A 65 6.33 -6.98 0.53
CA CYS A 65 5.89 -8.27 1.03
C CYS A 65 6.95 -9.36 0.83
N VAL A 66 7.47 -9.52 -0.40
CA VAL A 66 8.53 -10.50 -0.70
C VAL A 66 9.81 -10.23 0.10
N LEU A 67 10.21 -8.96 0.21
CA LEU A 67 11.41 -8.57 0.97
C LEU A 67 11.23 -8.79 2.47
N LEU A 68 10.03 -8.59 3.03
CA LEU A 68 9.73 -8.92 4.43
C LEU A 68 9.76 -10.43 4.68
N ILE A 69 9.29 -11.25 3.73
CA ILE A 69 9.45 -12.72 3.80
C ILE A 69 10.93 -13.10 3.82
N ARG A 70 11.74 -12.42 3.00
CA ARG A 70 13.21 -12.57 2.98
C ARG A 70 13.91 -11.89 4.16
N ARG A 71 13.17 -11.30 5.11
CA ARG A 71 13.68 -10.58 6.29
C ARG A 71 14.65 -9.45 5.97
N SER A 72 14.43 -8.76 4.86
CA SER A 72 15.25 -7.61 4.44
C SER A 72 14.72 -6.30 5.00
N ALA A 73 15.63 -5.44 5.49
CA ALA A 73 15.35 -4.06 5.88
C ALA A 73 14.70 -3.23 4.76
N ALA A 74 15.06 -3.52 3.50
CA ALA A 74 14.46 -2.88 2.33
C ALA A 74 12.95 -3.17 2.20
N GLY A 75 12.47 -4.28 2.79
CA GLY A 75 11.06 -4.61 2.80
C GLY A 75 10.22 -3.60 3.59
N VAL A 76 10.72 -3.14 4.73
CA VAL A 76 10.04 -2.09 5.52
C VAL A 76 9.95 -0.80 4.70
N ALA A 77 11.02 -0.40 4.03
CA ALA A 77 11.03 0.79 3.19
C ALA A 77 10.03 0.67 2.04
N ALA A 78 10.05 -0.42 1.28
CA ALA A 78 9.15 -0.64 0.15
C ALA A 78 7.67 -0.68 0.57
N VAL A 79 7.33 -1.37 1.67
CA VAL A 79 5.96 -1.35 2.22
C VAL A 79 5.55 0.06 2.63
N THR A 80 6.45 0.83 3.26
CA THR A 80 6.12 2.20 3.66
C THR A 80 5.87 3.12 2.47
N ILE A 81 6.65 2.98 1.39
CA ILE A 81 6.45 3.72 0.15
C ILE A 81 5.09 3.32 -0.46
N GLY A 82 4.81 2.03 -0.58
CA GLY A 82 3.52 1.55 -1.10
C GLY A 82 2.32 2.07 -0.30
N ALA A 83 2.40 2.05 1.03
CA ALA A 83 1.36 2.58 1.91
C ALA A 83 1.17 4.10 1.76
N VAL A 84 2.24 4.87 1.61
CA VAL A 84 2.16 6.32 1.37
C VAL A 84 1.52 6.60 0.01
N VAL A 85 1.91 5.87 -1.04
CA VAL A 85 1.30 5.99 -2.37
C VAL A 85 -0.18 5.67 -2.31
N ALA A 86 -0.60 4.64 -1.56
CA ALA A 86 -2.01 4.31 -1.37
C ALA A 86 -2.83 5.47 -0.76
N LEU A 87 -2.28 6.18 0.22
CA LEU A 87 -2.92 7.36 0.81
C LEU A 87 -2.95 8.53 -0.18
N LEU A 88 -1.88 8.72 -0.96
CA LEU A 88 -1.82 9.76 -2.00
C LEU A 88 -2.85 9.52 -3.11
N ILE A 89 -3.12 8.27 -3.49
CA ILE A 89 -4.18 7.93 -4.46
C ILE A 89 -5.53 8.45 -3.97
N VAL A 90 -5.88 8.16 -2.71
CA VAL A 90 -7.17 8.56 -2.14
C VAL A 90 -7.27 10.09 -2.01
N LEU A 91 -6.19 10.74 -1.60
CA LEU A 91 -6.12 12.20 -1.56
C LEU A 91 -6.26 12.83 -2.95
N LEU A 92 -5.62 12.25 -3.97
CA LEU A 92 -5.69 12.72 -5.34
C LEU A 92 -7.11 12.60 -5.89
N ASP A 93 -7.79 11.48 -5.64
CA ASP A 93 -9.18 11.28 -6.08
C ASP A 93 -10.13 12.26 -5.39
N LEU A 94 -9.93 12.51 -4.08
CA LEU A 94 -10.69 13.52 -3.33
C LEU A 94 -10.48 14.94 -3.88
N VAL A 95 -9.23 15.30 -4.16
CA VAL A 95 -8.88 16.62 -4.72
C VAL A 95 -9.48 16.78 -6.12
N LEU A 96 -9.33 15.76 -6.98
CA LEU A 96 -9.94 15.75 -8.32
C LEU A 96 -11.45 15.90 -8.24
N GLY A 97 -12.11 15.14 -7.36
CA GLY A 97 -13.57 15.19 -7.20
C GLY A 97 -14.05 16.55 -6.72
N SER A 98 -13.30 17.18 -5.80
CA SER A 98 -13.59 18.55 -5.34
C SER A 98 -13.40 19.61 -6.44
N ALA A 99 -12.45 19.40 -7.35
CA ALA A 99 -12.14 20.36 -8.42
C ALA A 99 -13.07 20.22 -9.62
N THR A 100 -13.49 19.00 -9.97
CA THR A 100 -14.36 18.73 -11.12
C THR A 100 -15.84 18.71 -10.75
N GLY A 101 -16.18 18.62 -9.46
CA GLY A 101 -17.55 18.41 -8.98
C GLY A 101 -18.08 17.01 -9.27
N GLU A 102 -17.23 16.09 -9.76
CA GLU A 102 -17.59 14.71 -10.04
C GLU A 102 -17.40 13.86 -8.78
N ALA A 103 -18.40 13.03 -8.46
CA ALA A 103 -18.35 12.13 -7.30
C ALA A 103 -17.30 11.01 -7.46
N ASN A 104 -16.84 10.74 -8.68
CA ASN A 104 -15.87 9.67 -8.96
C ASN A 104 -15.06 9.97 -10.24
N PRO A 105 -14.06 10.86 -10.17
CA PRO A 105 -13.32 11.34 -11.34
C PRO A 105 -12.38 10.28 -11.93
N THR A 106 -11.99 9.27 -11.15
CA THR A 106 -11.10 8.17 -11.59
C THR A 106 -11.84 6.87 -11.92
N GLY A 107 -13.15 6.80 -11.62
CA GLY A 107 -13.98 5.61 -11.86
C GLY A 107 -13.88 4.54 -10.78
N TYR A 108 -13.10 4.75 -9.70
CA TYR A 108 -12.92 3.79 -8.61
C TYR A 108 -13.97 3.96 -7.49
N SER A 109 -14.53 2.85 -6.98
CA SER A 109 -15.55 2.89 -5.93
C SER A 109 -15.01 3.40 -4.58
N SER A 110 -15.85 4.07 -3.79
CA SER A 110 -15.53 4.52 -2.43
C SER A 110 -15.16 3.38 -1.47
N THR A 111 -15.78 2.20 -1.65
CA THR A 111 -15.44 0.99 -0.88
C THR A 111 -14.00 0.55 -1.11
N TYR A 112 -13.51 0.72 -2.34
CA TYR A 112 -12.14 0.37 -2.71
C TYR A 112 -11.12 1.33 -2.07
N HIS A 113 -11.41 2.64 -2.07
CA HIS A 113 -10.61 3.63 -1.36
C HIS A 113 -10.52 3.33 0.14
N GLY A 114 -11.63 2.91 0.76
CA GLY A 114 -11.63 2.47 2.16
C GLY A 114 -10.69 1.29 2.40
N ALA A 115 -10.68 0.30 1.50
CA ALA A 115 -9.78 -0.85 1.59
C ALA A 115 -8.29 -0.46 1.42
N LEU A 116 -7.98 0.41 0.46
CA LEU A 116 -6.62 0.93 0.26
C LEU A 116 -6.10 1.67 1.50
N VAL A 117 -6.92 2.55 2.09
CA VAL A 117 -6.55 3.28 3.31
C VAL A 117 -6.37 2.31 4.47
N LEU A 118 -7.32 1.39 4.68
CA LEU A 118 -7.27 0.44 5.79
C LEU A 118 -6.02 -0.44 5.71
N PHE A 119 -5.78 -1.09 4.55
CA PHE A 119 -4.61 -1.95 4.38
C PHE A 119 -3.31 -1.15 4.35
N GLY A 120 -3.31 0.05 3.77
CA GLY A 120 -2.17 0.96 3.76
C GLY A 120 -1.74 1.34 5.17
N VAL A 121 -2.67 1.78 6.02
CA VAL A 121 -2.39 2.15 7.41
C VAL A 121 -1.97 0.93 8.22
N LEU A 122 -2.66 -0.20 8.09
CA LEU A 122 -2.29 -1.42 8.82
C LEU A 122 -0.91 -1.94 8.41
N ALA A 123 -0.60 -1.98 7.11
CA ALA A 123 0.71 -2.36 6.61
C ALA A 123 1.81 -1.41 7.12
N LEU A 124 1.54 -0.09 7.10
CA LEU A 124 2.47 0.93 7.59
C LEU A 124 2.76 0.77 9.08
N VAL A 125 1.72 0.62 9.90
CA VAL A 125 1.83 0.46 11.36
C VAL A 125 2.60 -0.82 11.69
N GLN A 126 2.27 -1.94 11.05
CA GLN A 126 2.94 -3.21 11.31
C GLN A 126 4.40 -3.20 10.81
N ALA A 127 4.68 -2.67 9.62
CA ALA A 127 6.04 -2.56 9.10
C ALA A 127 6.95 -1.67 9.98
N ARG A 128 6.38 -0.66 10.65
CA ARG A 128 7.12 0.26 11.52
C ARG A 128 7.23 -0.19 12.98
N ARG A 129 6.54 -1.26 13.41
CA ARG A 129 6.66 -1.80 14.77
C ARG A 129 8.09 -2.26 15.07
N ARG A 130 8.49 -2.10 16.34
CA ARG A 130 9.83 -2.50 16.82
C ARG A 130 10.12 -3.98 16.58
N ASP A 131 9.13 -4.85 16.78
CA ASP A 131 9.23 -6.29 16.52
C ASP A 131 9.67 -6.60 15.09
N THR A 132 9.01 -5.97 14.11
CA THR A 132 9.32 -6.18 12.69
C THR A 132 10.68 -5.61 12.34
N LYS A 133 11.02 -4.42 12.85
CA LYS A 133 12.36 -3.83 12.66
C LYS A 133 13.48 -4.71 13.22
N GLN A 134 13.32 -5.28 14.41
CA GLN A 134 14.31 -6.21 14.97
C GLN A 134 14.43 -7.51 14.16
N GLN A 135 13.31 -8.05 13.66
CA GLN A 135 13.35 -9.29 12.85
C GLN A 135 14.01 -9.12 11.48
N VAL A 136 14.04 -7.91 10.93
CA VAL A 136 14.73 -7.59 9.66
C VAL A 136 16.10 -6.95 9.85
N GLY A 137 16.62 -6.92 11.09
CA GLY A 137 17.95 -6.39 11.41
C GLY A 137 18.06 -4.86 11.33
N LEU A 138 16.95 -4.11 11.42
CA LEU A 138 16.93 -2.64 11.45
C LEU A 138 17.18 -2.06 12.85
N LEU A 139 17.11 -2.88 13.89
CA LEU A 139 17.39 -2.49 15.27
C LEU A 139 18.37 -3.52 15.87
N PRO A 140 19.39 -3.06 16.62
CA PRO A 140 20.25 -3.95 17.39
C PRO A 140 19.49 -4.66 18.53
#